data_AF-A0A7L1XY87-F1
#
_entry.id   AF-A0A7L1XY87-F1
#
_cell.length_a   1.000
_cell.length_b   1.000
_cell.length_c   1.000
_cell.angle_alpha   90.00
_cell.angle_beta   90.00
_cell.angle_gamma   90.00
#
_symmetry.space_group_name_H-M   'P 1'
#
loop_
_entity.id
_entity.type
_entity.pdbx_description
1 polymer ?
#
loop_
_entity_poly.entity_id
_entity_poly.type
_entity_poly.pdbx_seq_one_letter_code
_entity_poly.pdbx_strand_id
1 'polypeptide(L)'
;MPVIPIPRRVRSFHGPHTTCLHSACGPVRTTHLVRTKYNNFDIYLKSRWMYGFIRFLLYFSCSLFTSILWVALSILFCLQYLGIRIFLRFQYKLSIILLLLGRRRVDFSLMNELLIYGIHVTMLLVGGLGWCFMVFVDM
;
A
#
# COMPACT_ATOMS: atom_id res chain seq x y z
N MET A 1 15.23 -8.13 -7.08
CA MET A 1 15.97 -6.85 -7.11
C MET A 1 15.94 -6.30 -8.53
N PRO A 2 15.37 -5.11 -8.80
CA PRO A 2 15.50 -4.52 -10.13
C PRO A 2 16.93 -3.98 -10.27
N VAL A 3 17.70 -4.60 -11.17
CA VAL A 3 19.07 -4.17 -11.47
C VAL A 3 18.98 -2.94 -12.37
N ILE A 4 19.08 -1.77 -11.77
CA ILE A 4 19.27 -0.53 -12.52
C ILE A 4 20.66 -0.65 -13.18
N PRO A 5 20.76 -0.57 -14.52
CA PRO A 5 22.03 -0.75 -15.20
C PRO A 5 23.00 0.36 -14.81
N ILE A 6 24.14 -0.04 -14.25
CA ILE A 6 25.25 0.88 -13.91
C ILE A 6 25.70 1.54 -15.22
N PRO A 7 25.83 2.89 -15.28
CA PRO A 7 26.34 3.56 -16.45
C PRO A 7 27.78 3.09 -16.70
N ARG A 8 27.96 2.24 -17.72
CA ARG A 8 29.29 1.83 -18.16
C ARG A 8 29.95 3.05 -18.79
N ARG A 9 31.11 3.46 -18.26
CA ARG A 9 32.01 4.34 -19.02
C ARG A 9 32.23 3.66 -20.36
N VAL A 10 31.84 4.32 -21.45
CA VAL A 10 32.20 3.91 -22.80
C VAL A 10 33.72 4.03 -22.88
N ARG A 11 34.44 2.97 -22.55
CA ARG A 11 35.84 2.86 -22.91
C ARG A 11 35.83 2.60 -24.41
N SER A 12 36.15 3.63 -25.20
CA SER A 12 36.64 3.40 -26.55
C SER A 12 37.91 2.55 -26.41
N PHE A 13 37.78 1.25 -26.60
CA PHE A 13 38.93 0.38 -26.84
C PHE A 13 39.43 0.73 -28.25
N HIS A 14 40.25 1.78 -28.32
CA HIS A 14 41.09 2.03 -29.48
C HIS A 14 42.50 1.64 -29.09
N GLY A 15 43.04 0.65 -29.81
CA GLY A 15 44.46 0.36 -29.75
C GLY A 15 45.24 1.55 -30.35
N PRO A 16 46.53 1.69 -30.04
CA PRO A 16 47.36 2.83 -30.46
C PRO A 16 47.41 3.06 -31.99
N HIS A 17 46.94 2.11 -32.80
CA HIS A 17 46.92 2.18 -34.26
C HIS A 17 45.54 2.03 -34.91
N THR A 18 44.44 1.96 -34.15
CA THR A 18 43.09 1.84 -34.73
C THR A 18 42.46 3.22 -34.92
N THR A 19 42.68 3.84 -36.08
CA THR A 19 41.94 5.02 -36.52
C THR A 19 40.57 4.57 -37.02
N CYS A 20 39.52 4.77 -36.22
CA CYS A 20 38.15 4.70 -36.74
C CYS A 20 37.90 5.91 -37.65
N LEU A 21 37.01 5.79 -38.63
CA LEU A 21 36.68 6.86 -39.61
C LEU A 21 36.39 8.24 -38.96
N HIS A 22 36.02 8.24 -37.66
CA HIS A 22 35.80 9.45 -36.85
C HIS A 22 37.06 10.26 -36.52
N SER A 23 38.28 9.71 -36.60
CA SER A 23 39.53 10.46 -36.36
C SER A 23 40.11 11.09 -37.63
N ALA A 24 39.61 10.76 -38.83
CA ALA A 24 40.18 11.20 -40.10
C ALA A 24 39.46 12.39 -40.76
N CYS A 25 38.25 12.75 -40.33
CA CYS A 25 37.52 13.89 -40.86
C CYS A 25 37.11 14.86 -39.74
N GLY A 26 38.00 15.81 -39.42
CA GLY A 26 37.59 17.04 -38.75
C GLY A 26 37.25 18.11 -39.80
N PRO A 27 36.00 18.57 -39.91
CA PRO A 27 35.75 19.95 -40.25
C PRO A 27 35.86 20.77 -38.97
N VAL A 28 36.80 21.72 -39.01
CA VAL A 28 36.95 22.86 -38.11
C VAL A 28 35.60 23.57 -37.96
N ARG A 29 34.81 23.14 -36.98
CA ARG A 29 33.77 23.96 -36.35
C ARG A 29 33.87 23.72 -34.87
N THR A 30 34.40 24.75 -34.21
CA THR A 30 34.26 25.09 -32.81
C THR A 30 32.78 25.08 -32.38
N THR A 31 32.16 23.92 -32.34
CA THR A 31 31.12 23.68 -31.34
C THR A 31 31.92 23.39 -30.11
N HIS A 32 32.08 24.42 -29.28
CA HIS A 32 32.42 24.27 -27.88
C HIS A 32 31.59 23.08 -27.41
N LEU A 33 32.22 21.91 -27.20
CA LEU A 33 31.60 20.78 -26.54
C LEU A 33 31.17 21.40 -25.24
N VAL A 34 29.91 21.85 -25.19
CA VAL A 34 29.35 22.51 -24.03
C VAL A 34 29.59 21.46 -22.99
N ARG A 35 30.52 21.81 -22.11
CA ARG A 35 30.89 21.06 -20.93
C ARG A 35 29.68 21.13 -20.03
N THR A 36 28.55 20.58 -20.47
CA THR A 36 27.55 19.97 -19.63
C THR A 36 28.22 18.72 -19.08
N LYS A 37 29.26 18.94 -18.25
CA LYS A 37 29.76 18.00 -17.26
C LYS A 37 28.67 17.87 -16.19
N TYR A 38 27.45 17.59 -16.62
CA TYR A 38 26.48 16.91 -15.79
C TYR A 38 27.05 15.53 -15.64
N ASN A 39 27.65 15.29 -14.48
CA ASN A 39 28.15 13.98 -14.10
C ASN A 39 26.96 13.01 -14.22
N ASN A 40 26.94 12.17 -15.26
CA ASN A 40 25.94 11.11 -15.42
C ASN A 40 25.86 10.22 -14.16
N PHE A 41 26.95 10.14 -13.40
CA PHE A 41 27.01 9.51 -12.08
C PHE A 41 26.20 10.25 -11.00
N ASP A 42 26.22 11.58 -10.97
CA ASP A 42 25.42 12.37 -10.02
C ASP A 42 23.92 12.27 -10.36
N ILE A 43 23.58 12.24 -11.65
CA ILE A 43 22.19 12.01 -12.11
C ILE A 43 21.74 10.59 -11.73
N TYR A 44 22.61 9.59 -11.86
CA TYR A 44 22.32 8.22 -11.45
C TYR A 44 22.17 8.06 -9.93
N LEU A 45 23.08 8.65 -9.15
CA LEU A 45 23.01 8.68 -7.68
C LEU A 45 21.72 9.38 -7.22
N LYS A 46 21.41 10.54 -7.80
CA LYS A 46 20.18 11.29 -7.51
C LYS A 46 18.92 10.50 -7.90
N SER A 47 18.91 9.84 -9.06
CA SER A 47 17.80 8.97 -9.48
C SER A 47 17.63 7.76 -8.58
N ARG A 48 18.74 7.11 -8.17
CA ARG A 48 18.70 5.98 -7.24
C ARG A 48 18.19 6.39 -5.86
N TRP A 49 18.59 7.57 -5.39
CA TRP A 49 18.13 8.12 -4.12
C TRP A 49 16.65 8.52 -4.19
N MET A 50 16.21 9.16 -5.27
CA MET A 50 14.81 9.47 -5.54
C MET A 50 13.94 8.20 -5.64
N TYR A 51 14.40 7.19 -6.38
CA TYR A 51 13.70 5.91 -6.50
C TYR A 51 13.60 5.19 -5.15
N GLY A 52 14.69 5.17 -4.37
CA GLY A 52 14.69 4.62 -3.02
C GLY A 52 13.73 5.37 -2.09
N PHE A 53 13.73 6.71 -2.16
CA PHE A 53 12.84 7.55 -1.36
C PHE A 53 11.36 7.35 -1.73
N ILE A 54 11.03 7.33 -3.03
CA ILE A 54 9.66 7.07 -3.51
C ILE A 54 9.21 5.67 -3.07
N ARG A 55 10.08 4.67 -3.18
CA ARG A 55 9.79 3.30 -2.75
C ARG A 55 9.56 3.21 -1.24
N PHE A 56 10.39 3.90 -0.45
CA PHE A 56 10.21 4.01 0.99
C PHE A 56 8.87 4.66 1.34
N LEU A 57 8.56 5.79 0.72
CA LEU A 57 7.34 6.55 0.97
C LEU A 57 6.09 5.72 0.61
N LEU A 58 6.15 4.98 -0.51
CA LEU A 58 5.07 4.08 -0.92
C LEU A 58 4.83 2.95 0.10
N TYR A 59 5.89 2.24 0.52
CA TYR A 59 5.74 1.16 1.50
C TYR A 59 5.32 1.69 2.87
N PHE A 60 5.87 2.82 3.29
CA PHE A 60 5.53 3.45 4.55
C PHE A 60 4.06 3.91 4.57
N SER A 61 3.59 4.57 3.50
CA SER A 61 2.18 4.94 3.37
C SER A 61 1.27 3.71 3.32
N CYS A 62 1.67 2.64 2.63
CA CYS A 62 0.89 1.40 2.57
C CYS A 62 0.80 0.71 3.95
N SER A 63 1.90 0.66 4.70
CA SER A 63 1.95 0.13 6.07
C SER A 63 1.09 0.98 7.03
N LEU A 64 1.20 2.30 6.96
CA LEU A 64 0.34 3.20 7.74
C LEU A 64 -1.14 3.02 7.40
N PHE A 65 -1.48 2.96 6.11
CA PHE A 65 -2.86 2.81 5.67
C PHE A 65 -3.46 1.47 6.12
N THR A 66 -2.72 0.37 5.97
CA THR A 66 -3.16 -0.96 6.41
C THR A 66 -3.33 -1.03 7.93
N SER A 67 -2.44 -0.40 8.70
CA SER A 67 -2.58 -0.34 10.17
C SER A 67 -3.81 0.44 10.61
N ILE A 68 -4.06 1.62 10.01
CA ILE A 68 -5.25 2.44 10.32
C ILE A 68 -6.53 1.67 9.96
N LEU A 69 -6.57 1.03 8.78
CA LEU A 69 -7.71 0.22 8.38
C LEU A 69 -7.96 -0.95 9.34
N TRP A 70 -6.91 -1.63 9.78
CA TRP A 70 -7.02 -2.73 10.73
C TRP A 70 -7.56 -2.27 12.09
N VAL A 71 -7.09 -1.13 12.60
CA VAL A 71 -7.61 -0.52 13.82
C VAL A 71 -9.08 -0.11 13.65
N ALA A 72 -9.44 0.52 12.54
CA ALA A 72 -10.81 0.92 12.25
C ALA A 72 -11.76 -0.30 12.22
N LEU A 73 -11.35 -1.40 11.59
CA LEU A 73 -12.12 -2.65 11.57
C LEU A 73 -12.24 -3.29 12.95
N SER A 74 -11.19 -3.23 13.77
CA SER A 74 -11.24 -3.72 15.14
C SER A 74 -12.22 -2.92 16.01
N ILE A 75 -12.26 -1.59 15.84
CA ILE A 75 -13.25 -0.73 16.49
C ILE A 75 -14.66 -1.07 16.01
N LEU A 76 -14.86 -1.25 14.70
CA LEU A 76 -16.15 -1.65 14.13
C LEU A 76 -16.61 -3.00 14.68
N PHE A 77 -15.72 -3.98 14.81
CA PHE A 77 -16.03 -5.27 15.41
C PHE A 77 -16.46 -5.13 16.89
N CYS A 78 -15.77 -4.29 17.66
CA CYS A 78 -16.13 -4.00 19.05
C CYS A 78 -17.51 -3.33 19.15
N LEU A 79 -17.78 -2.35 18.29
CA LEU A 79 -19.09 -1.69 18.20
C LEU A 79 -20.20 -2.65 17.80
N GLN A 80 -19.96 -3.55 16.84
CA GLN A 80 -20.90 -4.59 16.45
C GLN A 80 -21.21 -5.51 17.63
N TYR A 81 -20.18 -5.98 18.34
CA TYR A 81 -20.35 -6.83 19.52
C TYR A 81 -21.17 -6.16 20.63
N LEU A 82 -20.85 -4.90 20.95
CA LEU A 82 -21.63 -4.09 21.90
C LEU A 82 -23.07 -3.87 21.43
N GLY A 83 -23.24 -3.56 20.14
CA GLY A 83 -24.53 -3.34 19.50
C GLY A 83 -25.42 -4.57 19.61
N ILE A 84 -24.89 -5.77 19.32
CA ILE A 84 -25.59 -7.04 19.47
C ILE A 84 -26.00 -7.26 20.92
N ARG A 85 -25.10 -7.05 21.88
CA ARG A 85 -25.40 -7.22 23.31
C ARG A 85 -26.54 -6.31 23.78
N ILE A 86 -26.55 -5.06 23.33
CA ILE A 86 -27.62 -4.09 23.63
C ILE A 86 -28.91 -4.49 22.92
N PHE A 87 -28.82 -4.90 21.65
CA PHE A 87 -29.96 -5.29 20.83
C PHE A 87 -30.66 -6.53 21.39
N LEU A 88 -29.94 -7.58 21.80
CA LEU A 88 -30.53 -8.75 22.47
C LEU A 88 -31.23 -8.36 23.77
N ARG A 89 -30.63 -7.48 24.59
CA ARG A 89 -31.29 -6.98 25.81
C ARG A 89 -32.56 -6.21 25.49
N PHE A 90 -32.54 -5.41 24.42
CA PHE A 90 -33.70 -4.64 23.97
C PHE A 90 -34.81 -5.56 23.47
N GLN A 91 -34.49 -6.54 22.61
CA GLN A 91 -35.42 -7.56 22.13
C GLN A 91 -36.06 -8.33 23.29
N TYR A 92 -35.27 -8.73 24.29
CA TYR A 92 -35.78 -9.41 25.47
C TYR A 92 -36.77 -8.54 26.26
N LYS A 93 -36.41 -7.28 26.56
CA LYS A 93 -37.33 -6.37 27.26
C LYS A 93 -38.60 -6.10 26.46
N LEU A 94 -38.47 -5.88 25.15
CA LEU A 94 -39.60 -5.60 24.26
C LEU A 94 -40.53 -6.81 24.15
N SER A 95 -39.98 -8.03 24.04
CA SER A 95 -40.78 -9.26 24.01
C SER A 95 -41.57 -9.49 25.30
N ILE A 96 -40.98 -9.22 26.47
CA ILE A 96 -41.70 -9.28 27.77
C ILE A 96 -42.84 -8.27 27.81
N ILE A 97 -42.57 -7.02 27.41
CA ILE A 97 -43.57 -5.95 27.41
C ILE A 97 -44.74 -6.31 26.48
N LEU A 98 -44.45 -6.82 25.27
CA LEU A 98 -45.51 -7.24 24.34
C LEU A 98 -46.33 -8.42 24.86
N LEU A 99 -45.68 -9.37 25.54
CA LEU A 99 -46.36 -10.51 26.16
C LEU A 99 -47.29 -10.05 27.29
N LEU A 100 -46.85 -9.10 28.13
CA LEU A 100 -47.69 -8.45 29.14
C LEU A 100 -48.85 -7.66 28.54
N LEU A 101 -48.65 -7.07 27.35
CA LEU A 101 -49.68 -6.30 26.64
C LEU A 101 -50.64 -7.19 25.82
N GLY A 102 -50.48 -8.51 25.84
CA GLY A 102 -51.31 -9.46 25.10
C GLY A 102 -51.20 -9.33 23.57
N ARG A 103 -50.15 -8.65 23.07
CA ARG A 103 -49.98 -8.33 21.64
C ARG A 103 -49.02 -9.32 20.97
N ARG A 104 -49.22 -9.56 19.67
CA ARG A 104 -48.44 -10.52 18.86
C ARG A 104 -46.96 -10.11 18.83
N ARG A 105 -46.06 -11.07 19.02
CA ARG A 105 -44.59 -10.87 19.01
C ARG A 105 -44.12 -10.24 17.70
N VAL A 106 -43.16 -9.32 17.79
CA VAL A 106 -42.51 -8.71 16.63
C VAL A 106 -41.35 -9.60 16.19
N ASP A 107 -41.35 -10.02 14.94
CA ASP A 107 -40.32 -10.89 14.38
C ASP A 107 -39.12 -10.06 13.89
N PHE A 108 -37.97 -10.23 14.54
CA PHE A 108 -36.71 -9.53 14.19
C PHE A 108 -35.72 -10.42 13.42
N SER A 109 -36.21 -11.47 12.76
CA SER A 109 -35.37 -12.50 12.12
C SER A 109 -34.35 -11.91 11.13
N LEU A 110 -34.80 -11.00 10.25
CA LEU A 110 -33.93 -10.36 9.24
C LEU A 110 -32.81 -9.53 9.86
N MET A 111 -33.09 -8.80 10.94
CA MET A 111 -32.06 -8.02 11.64
C MET A 111 -31.03 -8.93 12.30
N ASN A 112 -31.46 -10.07 12.85
CA ASN A 112 -30.57 -11.03 13.47
C ASN A 112 -29.66 -11.70 12.43
N GLU A 113 -30.21 -12.11 11.28
CA GLU A 113 -29.42 -12.68 10.18
C GLU A 113 -28.39 -11.67 9.63
N LEU A 114 -28.79 -10.41 9.44
CA LEU A 114 -27.87 -9.35 8.99
C LEU A 114 -26.74 -9.10 10.01
N LEU A 115 -27.05 -9.10 11.31
CA LEU A 115 -26.04 -8.94 12.36
C LEU A 115 -25.05 -10.12 12.35
N ILE A 116 -25.55 -11.36 12.26
CA ILE A 116 -24.71 -12.56 12.22
C ILE A 116 -23.81 -12.54 10.99
N TYR A 117 -24.35 -12.24 9.81
CA TYR A 117 -23.57 -12.12 8.59
C TYR A 117 -22.52 -10.99 8.68
N GLY A 118 -22.91 -9.85 9.28
CA GLY A 118 -22.02 -8.73 9.54
C GLY A 118 -20.80 -9.11 10.39
N ILE A 119 -20.99 -9.90 11.45
CA ILE A 119 -19.89 -10.39 12.31
C ILE A 119 -18.96 -11.30 11.53
N HIS A 120 -19.49 -12.23 10.72
CA HIS A 120 -18.66 -13.14 9.94
C HIS A 120 -17.79 -12.40 8.93
N VAL A 121 -18.37 -11.40 8.26
CA VAL A 121 -17.64 -10.54 7.32
C VAL A 121 -16.56 -9.73 8.05
N THR A 122 -16.88 -9.07 9.16
CA THR A 122 -15.88 -8.27 9.90
C THR A 122 -14.79 -9.14 10.53
N MET A 123 -15.12 -10.33 11.02
CA MET A 123 -14.15 -11.29 11.54
C MET A 123 -13.15 -11.72 10.44
N LEU A 124 -13.65 -12.02 9.24
CA LEU A 124 -12.80 -12.38 8.10
C LEU A 124 -11.91 -11.22 7.65
N LEU A 125 -12.46 -10.00 7.60
CA LEU A 125 -11.71 -8.78 7.26
C LEU A 125 -10.62 -8.45 8.28
N VAL A 126 -10.92 -8.53 9.58
CA VAL A 126 -9.95 -8.26 10.66
C VAL A 126 -8.81 -9.29 10.62
N GLY A 127 -9.12 -10.57 10.41
CA GLY A 127 -8.12 -11.63 10.26
C GLY A 127 -7.24 -11.45 9.02
N GLY A 128 -7.86 -11.24 7.86
CA GLY A 128 -7.14 -11.07 6.59
C GLY A 128 -6.26 -9.82 6.56
N LEU A 129 -6.80 -8.67 6.98
CA LEU A 129 -6.03 -7.43 7.04
C LEU A 129 -4.99 -7.42 8.16
N GLY A 130 -5.23 -8.15 9.25
CA GLY A 130 -4.22 -8.37 10.29
C GLY A 130 -3.01 -9.13 9.75
N TRP A 131 -3.26 -10.14 8.92
CA TRP A 131 -2.18 -10.88 8.24
C TRP A 131 -1.43 -9.99 7.24
N CYS A 132 -2.14 -9.20 6.43
CA CYS A 132 -1.52 -8.21 5.55
C CYS A 132 -0.66 -7.20 6.31
N PHE A 133 -1.13 -6.72 7.46
CA PHE A 133 -0.37 -5.79 8.31
C PHE A 133 0.93 -6.42 8.81
N MET A 134 0.91 -7.67 9.28
CA MET A 134 2.13 -8.36 9.73
C MET A 134 3.19 -8.47 8.61
N VAL A 135 2.76 -8.74 7.37
CA VAL A 135 3.68 -8.80 6.22
C VAL A 135 4.33 -7.44 5.93
N PHE A 136 3.62 -6.33 6.11
CA PHE A 136 4.18 -4.99 5.93
C PHE A 136 5.07 -4.52 7.09
N VAL A 137 4.92 -5.09 8.29
CA VAL A 137 5.81 -4.82 9.41
C VAL A 137 7.12 -5.61 9.29
N ASP A 138 7.09 -6.78 8.65
CA ASP A 138 8.26 -7.65 8.47
C ASP A 138 9.16 -7.26 7.28
N MET A 139 8.64 -6.50 6.31
CA MET A 139 9.34 -5.96 5.13
C MET A 139 10.13 -4.68 5.42
#